data_AF-A0A914K989-F1
#
_entry.id   AF-A0A914K989-F1
#
_cell.length_a   1.000
_cell.length_b   1.000
_cell.length_c   1.000
_cell.angle_alpha   90.00
_cell.angle_beta   90.00
_cell.angle_gamma   90.00
#
_symmetry.space_group_name_H-M   'P 1'
#
loop_
_entity.id
_entity.type
_entity.pdbx_description
1 polymer ?
#
loop_
_entity_poly.entity_id
_entity_poly.type
_entity_poly.pdbx_seq_one_letter_code
_entity_poly.pdbx_strand_id
1 'polypeptide(L)'
;MLVEHFGEIYDAAVCEESEFPCSICEDITRINKQYQLYDITDDAKAIIESIINMNGATISYMVEIYRGNLSRKNQDKAARQNHLQLKIYKKGSALNENDAQRIMRKLVIEGYLDEVIQSTSHGSSYGNLYASEKGLKFINGEIQPEPKVGLTIIN
;
A
#
# COMPACT_ATOMS: atom_id res chain seq x y z
N MET A 1 6.71 1.22 19.63
CA MET A 1 7.62 1.19 18.45
C MET A 1 9.05 1.64 18.73
N LEU A 2 9.30 2.83 19.31
CA LEU A 2 10.68 3.32 19.47
C LEU A 2 11.47 2.58 20.57
N VAL A 3 10.88 2.45 21.75
CA VAL A 3 11.48 1.76 22.90
C VAL A 3 11.58 0.23 22.67
N GLU A 4 10.55 -0.37 22.04
CA GLU A 4 10.55 -1.80 21.66
C GLU A 4 11.67 -2.15 20.66
N HIS A 5 12.04 -1.22 19.78
CA HIS A 5 13.15 -1.42 18.84
C HIS A 5 14.49 -1.64 19.57
N PHE A 6 14.67 -1.04 20.75
CA PHE A 6 15.84 -1.22 21.61
C PHE A 6 15.68 -2.35 22.63
N GLY A 7 14.61 -3.15 22.53
CA GLY A 7 14.34 -4.28 23.42
C GLY A 7 13.73 -3.88 24.76
N GLU A 8 13.32 -2.62 24.92
CA GLU A 8 12.55 -2.21 26.09
C GLU A 8 11.11 -2.72 25.98
N ILE A 9 10.54 -3.13 27.11
CA ILE A 9 9.13 -3.53 27.17
C ILE A 9 8.30 -2.25 27.20
N TYR A 10 7.47 -2.07 26.18
CA TYR A 10 6.54 -0.96 26.09
C TYR A 10 5.11 -1.46 26.16
N ASP A 11 4.30 -0.80 26.98
CA ASP A 11 2.87 -1.03 27.06
C ASP A 11 2.14 0.26 26.66
N ALA A 12 1.43 0.20 25.52
CA ALA A 12 0.66 1.32 25.02
C ALA A 12 -0.49 1.70 25.96
N ALA A 13 -1.12 0.73 26.62
CA ALA A 13 -2.21 0.99 27.57
C ALA A 13 -1.68 1.77 28.79
N VAL A 14 -0.49 1.42 29.28
CA VAL A 14 0.18 2.16 30.36
C VAL A 14 0.52 3.60 29.93
N CYS A 15 0.92 3.79 28.68
CA CYS A 15 1.19 5.14 28.15
C CYS A 15 -0.09 5.97 28.04
N GLU A 16 -1.19 5.38 27.56
CA GLU A 16 -2.51 6.02 27.44
C GLU A 16 -3.07 6.48 28.79
N GLU A 17 -2.85 5.70 29.85
CA GLU A 17 -3.32 6.00 31.21
C GLU A 17 -2.37 6.93 32.01
N SER A 18 -1.20 7.28 31.47
CA SER A 18 -0.21 8.11 32.17
C SER A 18 -0.62 9.59 32.24
N GLU A 19 0.01 10.36 33.14
CA GLU A 19 -0.23 11.82 33.27
C GLU A 19 0.16 12.60 31.99
N PHE A 20 1.11 12.06 31.22
CA PHE A 20 1.63 12.67 29.99
C PHE A 20 1.71 11.61 28.88
N PRO A 21 0.57 11.19 28.31
CA PRO A 21 0.57 10.23 27.21
C PRO A 21 1.33 10.82 26.02
N CYS A 22 2.03 9.96 25.28
CA CYS A 22 2.68 10.42 24.06
C CYS A 22 1.64 10.73 22.98
N SER A 23 1.97 11.69 22.10
CA SER A 23 1.06 12.13 21.03
C SER A 23 0.59 11.00 20.12
N ILE A 24 1.40 9.96 19.93
CA ILE A 24 1.02 8.78 19.12
C ILE A 24 -0.10 7.99 19.82
N CYS A 25 -0.02 7.76 21.13
CA CYS A 25 -1.07 7.05 21.87
C CYS A 25 -2.35 7.90 21.99
N GLU A 26 -2.21 9.21 22.16
CA GLU A 26 -3.34 10.15 22.09
C GLU A 26 -4.02 10.10 20.72
N ASP A 27 -3.23 10.14 19.65
CA ASP A 27 -3.72 10.06 18.28
C ASP A 27 -4.36 8.71 18.00
N ILE A 28 -3.74 7.59 18.40
CA ILE A 28 -4.29 6.23 18.26
C ILE A 28 -5.63 6.10 18.98
N THR A 29 -5.76 6.61 20.20
CA THR A 29 -7.04 6.60 20.93
C THR A 29 -8.13 7.38 20.19
N ARG A 30 -7.78 8.54 19.61
CA ARG A 30 -8.69 9.33 18.76
C ARG A 30 -9.05 8.61 17.46
N ILE A 31 -8.07 7.91 16.87
CA ILE A 31 -8.07 7.29 15.55
C ILE A 31 -8.71 5.90 15.54
N ASN A 32 -8.57 5.10 16.59
CA ASN A 32 -9.11 3.73 16.68
C ASN A 32 -10.63 3.66 16.53
N LYS A 33 -11.34 4.80 16.59
CA LYS A 33 -12.76 4.93 16.26
C LYS A 33 -13.07 5.08 14.75
N GLN A 34 -12.06 5.22 13.89
CA GLN A 34 -12.22 5.63 12.48
C GLN A 34 -11.62 4.65 11.46
N TYR A 35 -10.95 3.59 11.89
CA TYR A 35 -10.28 2.65 10.99
C TYR A 35 -10.76 1.21 11.22
N GLN A 36 -10.93 0.48 10.12
CA GLN A 36 -11.24 -0.95 10.15
C GLN A 36 -10.12 -1.73 9.47
N LEU A 37 -9.75 -2.87 10.07
CA LEU A 37 -8.84 -3.82 9.44
C LEU A 37 -9.56 -4.48 8.26
N TYR A 38 -9.04 -4.23 7.06
CA TYR A 38 -9.49 -4.86 5.83
C TYR A 38 -8.51 -5.95 5.42
N ASP A 39 -9.07 -7.12 5.12
CA ASP A 39 -8.36 -8.14 4.35
C ASP A 39 -8.23 -7.66 2.91
N ILE A 40 -6.99 -7.53 2.44
CA ILE A 40 -6.67 -7.07 1.09
C ILE A 40 -6.07 -8.19 0.24
N THR A 41 -6.27 -9.46 0.60
CA THR A 41 -5.67 -10.62 -0.09
C THR A 41 -5.97 -10.62 -1.60
N ASP A 42 -7.23 -10.42 -1.98
CA ASP A 42 -7.63 -10.42 -3.39
C ASP A 42 -7.14 -9.17 -4.14
N ASP A 43 -7.00 -8.05 -3.45
CA ASP A 43 -6.46 -6.81 -3.99
C ASP A 43 -4.95 -6.96 -4.21
N ALA A 44 -4.24 -7.52 -3.23
CA ALA A 44 -2.82 -7.80 -3.29
C ALA A 44 -2.46 -8.70 -4.48
N LYS A 45 -3.23 -9.78 -4.70
CA LYS A 45 -3.06 -10.65 -5.88
C LYS A 45 -3.24 -9.86 -7.18
N ALA A 46 -4.32 -9.09 -7.30
CA ALA A 46 -4.59 -8.29 -8.49
C ALA A 46 -3.50 -7.21 -8.73
N ILE A 47 -2.96 -6.61 -7.66
CA ILE A 47 -1.84 -5.65 -7.70
C ILE A 47 -0.58 -6.29 -8.27
N ILE A 48 -0.18 -7.43 -7.70
CA ILE A 48 1.05 -8.13 -8.12
C ILE A 48 0.92 -8.62 -9.56
N GLU A 49 -0.21 -9.25 -9.93
CA GLU A 49 -0.50 -9.65 -11.31
C GLU A 49 -0.41 -8.45 -12.27
N SER A 50 -0.96 -7.30 -11.88
CA SER A 50 -0.96 -6.10 -12.71
C SER A 50 0.45 -5.53 -12.89
N ILE A 51 1.26 -5.49 -11.84
CA ILE A 51 2.66 -5.02 -11.93
C ILE A 51 3.49 -5.90 -12.86
N ILE A 52 3.29 -7.22 -12.84
CA ILE A 52 3.93 -8.17 -13.76
C ILE A 52 3.55 -7.85 -15.20
N ASN A 53 2.25 -7.66 -15.47
CA ASN A 53 1.75 -7.32 -16.81
C ASN A 53 2.26 -5.97 -17.32
N MET A 54 2.45 -4.99 -16.42
CA MET A 54 2.97 -3.67 -16.77
C MET A 54 4.49 -3.63 -16.95
N ASN A 55 5.20 -4.69 -16.55
CA ASN A 55 6.66 -4.71 -16.38
C ASN A 55 7.17 -3.53 -15.51
N GLY A 56 6.48 -3.32 -14.40
CA GLY A 56 6.80 -2.32 -13.40
C GLY A 56 6.11 -0.97 -13.58
N ALA A 57 5.83 -0.32 -12.45
CA ALA A 57 5.12 0.96 -12.39
C ALA A 57 5.39 1.71 -11.09
N THR A 58 5.31 3.04 -11.10
CA THR A 58 5.42 3.84 -9.88
C THR A 58 4.21 3.61 -8.96
N ILE A 59 4.40 3.77 -7.64
CA ILE A 59 3.30 3.73 -6.66
C ILE A 59 2.16 4.66 -7.08
N SER A 60 2.47 5.90 -7.48
CA SER A 60 1.48 6.90 -7.90
C SER A 60 0.64 6.43 -9.08
N TYR A 61 1.27 5.83 -10.10
CA TYR A 61 0.55 5.32 -11.26
C TYR A 61 -0.32 4.11 -10.91
N MET A 62 0.17 3.21 -10.05
CA MET A 62 -0.61 2.08 -9.56
C MET A 62 -1.83 2.52 -8.74
N VAL A 63 -1.68 3.55 -7.89
CA VAL A 63 -2.79 4.13 -7.11
C VAL A 63 -3.86 4.74 -8.03
N GLU A 64 -3.46 5.49 -9.05
CA GLU A 64 -4.40 6.07 -10.02
C GLU A 64 -5.18 4.98 -10.80
N ILE A 65 -4.50 3.93 -11.25
CA ILE A 65 -5.13 2.79 -11.93
C ILE A 65 -6.09 2.07 -10.98
N TYR A 66 -5.65 1.75 -9.76
CA TYR A 66 -6.43 1.02 -8.77
C TYR A 66 -7.72 1.74 -8.39
N ARG A 67 -7.65 3.06 -8.17
CA ARG A 67 -8.83 3.89 -7.89
C ARG A 67 -9.64 4.21 -9.14
N GLY A 68 -9.02 4.11 -10.31
CA GLY A 68 -9.61 4.51 -11.59
C GLY A 68 -9.82 6.02 -11.75
N ASN A 69 -9.15 6.83 -10.91
CA ASN A 69 -9.12 8.29 -10.99
C ASN A 69 -7.74 8.72 -11.52
N LEU A 70 -7.60 8.74 -12.84
CA LEU A 70 -6.33 9.03 -13.50
C LEU A 70 -6.22 10.50 -13.88
N SER A 71 -5.02 11.05 -13.77
CA SER A 71 -4.69 12.32 -14.43
C SER A 71 -4.86 12.18 -15.95
N ARG A 72 -5.14 13.29 -16.65
CA ARG A 72 -5.32 13.28 -18.11
C ARG A 72 -4.15 12.61 -18.85
N LYS A 73 -2.91 12.89 -18.40
CA LYS A 73 -1.68 12.27 -18.93
C LYS A 73 -1.69 10.75 -18.76
N ASN A 74 -2.11 10.27 -17.59
CA ASN A 74 -2.13 8.84 -17.29
C ASN A 74 -3.30 8.12 -17.93
N GLN A 75 -4.42 8.80 -18.17
CA GLN A 75 -5.57 8.27 -18.91
C GLN A 75 -5.16 7.83 -20.33
N ASP A 76 -4.47 8.71 -21.07
CA ASP A 76 -3.99 8.41 -22.43
C ASP A 76 -2.96 7.27 -22.43
N LYS A 77 -2.02 7.29 -21.46
CA LYS A 77 -1.03 6.21 -21.28
C LYS A 77 -1.73 4.87 -21.01
N ALA A 78 -2.68 4.84 -20.08
CA ALA A 78 -3.38 3.62 -19.68
C ALA A 78 -4.22 3.03 -20.82
N ALA A 79 -4.87 3.87 -21.64
CA ALA A 79 -5.60 3.42 -22.81
C ALA A 79 -4.67 2.78 -23.85
N ARG A 80 -3.55 3.45 -24.18
CA ARG A 80 -2.58 2.94 -25.17
C ARG A 80 -1.93 1.63 -24.77
N GLN A 81 -1.69 1.44 -23.47
CA GLN A 81 -1.05 0.25 -22.93
C GLN A 81 -2.05 -0.82 -22.45
N ASN A 82 -3.36 -0.63 -22.71
CA ASN A 82 -4.44 -1.51 -22.26
C ASN A 82 -4.52 -1.72 -20.73
N HIS A 83 -3.94 -0.81 -19.94
CA HIS A 83 -3.97 -0.89 -18.48
C HIS A 83 -5.37 -0.66 -17.89
N LEU A 84 -6.29 -0.06 -18.66
CA LEU A 84 -7.70 0.08 -18.28
C LEU A 84 -8.47 -1.25 -18.29
N GLN A 85 -7.90 -2.31 -18.86
CA GLN A 85 -8.49 -3.66 -18.90
C GLN A 85 -7.94 -4.59 -17.80
N LEU A 86 -6.99 -4.12 -16.99
CA LEU A 86 -6.44 -4.91 -15.89
C LEU A 86 -7.47 -5.09 -14.79
N LYS A 87 -7.46 -6.26 -14.13
CA LYS A 87 -8.40 -6.61 -13.04
C LYS A 87 -8.39 -5.60 -11.89
N ILE A 88 -7.27 -4.90 -11.69
CA ILE A 88 -7.13 -3.91 -10.64
C ILE A 88 -7.82 -2.58 -10.97
N TYR A 89 -8.08 -2.28 -12.24
CA TYR A 89 -8.65 -0.99 -12.64
C TYR A 89 -10.00 -0.75 -11.95
N LYS A 90 -10.12 0.40 -11.27
CA LYS A 90 -11.29 0.79 -10.45
C LYS A 90 -11.63 -0.14 -9.27
N LYS A 91 -10.84 -1.18 -8.98
CA LYS A 91 -11.11 -2.08 -7.84
C LYS A 91 -11.10 -1.34 -6.50
N GLY A 92 -10.26 -0.31 -6.37
CA GLY A 92 -10.15 0.57 -5.21
C GLY A 92 -10.93 1.88 -5.33
N SER A 93 -11.98 1.96 -6.15
CA SER A 93 -12.71 3.21 -6.42
C SER A 93 -13.34 3.84 -5.17
N ALA A 94 -13.67 3.02 -4.18
CA ALA A 94 -14.20 3.47 -2.90
C ALA A 94 -13.13 4.07 -1.97
N LEU A 95 -11.84 3.96 -2.29
CA LEU A 95 -10.76 4.42 -1.42
C LEU A 95 -10.38 5.87 -1.73
N ASN A 96 -10.05 6.62 -0.68
CA ASN A 96 -9.30 7.85 -0.83
C ASN A 96 -7.85 7.55 -1.28
N GLU A 97 -7.13 8.59 -1.70
CA GLU A 97 -5.77 8.44 -2.24
C GLU A 97 -4.79 7.89 -1.20
N ASN A 98 -4.87 8.38 0.04
CA ASN A 98 -3.97 7.97 1.12
C ASN A 98 -4.14 6.49 1.47
N ASP A 99 -5.37 6.00 1.53
CA ASP A 99 -5.66 4.61 1.84
C ASP A 99 -5.24 3.67 0.71
N ALA A 100 -5.46 4.06 -0.55
CA ALA A 100 -4.91 3.32 -1.68
C ALA A 100 -3.36 3.31 -1.67
N GLN A 101 -2.73 4.44 -1.32
CA GLN A 101 -1.28 4.50 -1.20
C GLN A 101 -0.76 3.65 -0.04
N ARG A 102 -1.48 3.59 1.09
CA ARG A 102 -1.17 2.71 2.23
C ARG A 102 -1.19 1.24 1.83
N ILE A 103 -2.15 0.81 1.01
CA ILE A 103 -2.19 -0.56 0.49
C ILE A 103 -0.91 -0.87 -0.33
N MET A 104 -0.56 0.00 -1.28
CA MET A 104 0.65 -0.22 -2.09
C MET A 104 1.92 -0.26 -1.23
N ARG A 105 2.06 0.68 -0.28
CA ARG A 105 3.19 0.72 0.65
C ARG A 105 3.24 -0.49 1.58
N LYS A 106 2.08 -0.98 2.04
CA LYS A 106 2.00 -2.19 2.86
C LYS A 106 2.59 -3.39 2.11
N LEU A 107 2.27 -3.55 0.83
CA LEU A 107 2.80 -4.64 0.02
C LEU A 107 4.32 -4.55 -0.17
N VAL A 108 4.88 -3.34 -0.22
CA VAL A 108 6.34 -3.13 -0.22
C VAL A 108 6.94 -3.48 1.14
N ILE A 109 6.39 -2.94 2.23
CA ILE A 109 6.88 -3.16 3.60
C ILE A 109 6.84 -4.64 3.99
N GLU A 110 5.79 -5.35 3.59
CA GLU A 110 5.65 -6.80 3.83
C GLU A 110 6.42 -7.66 2.82
N GLY A 111 7.11 -7.03 1.87
CA GLY A 111 8.01 -7.69 0.93
C GLY A 111 7.31 -8.47 -0.18
N TYR A 112 6.03 -8.18 -0.51
CA TYR A 112 5.38 -8.72 -1.73
C TYR A 112 5.80 -7.98 -2.99
N LEU A 113 6.21 -6.73 -2.85
CA LEU A 113 6.70 -5.88 -3.94
C LEU A 113 8.06 -5.30 -3.57
N ASP A 114 8.92 -5.17 -4.56
CA ASP A 114 10.20 -4.45 -4.44
C ASP A 114 10.09 -3.09 -5.13
N GLU A 115 10.58 -2.04 -4.47
CA GLU A 115 10.71 -0.71 -5.08
C GLU A 115 12.14 -0.49 -5.56
N VAL A 116 12.32 -0.42 -6.87
CA VAL A 116 13.63 -0.18 -7.50
C VAL A 116 13.75 1.30 -7.86
N ILE A 117 14.71 1.97 -7.22
CA ILE A 117 14.98 3.39 -7.41
C ILE A 117 15.93 3.59 -8.58
N GLN A 118 15.56 4.50 -9.48
CA GLN A 118 16.34 4.85 -10.67
C GLN A 118 16.59 6.36 -10.71
N SER A 119 17.84 6.75 -10.94
CA SER A 119 18.23 8.14 -11.12
C SER A 119 17.95 8.60 -12.55
N THR A 120 17.51 9.84 -12.70
CA THR A 120 17.36 10.49 -14.00
C THR A 120 18.66 11.19 -14.39
N SER A 121 18.79 11.49 -15.69
CA SER A 121 19.89 12.31 -16.23
C SER A 121 19.96 13.71 -15.62
N HIS A 122 18.89 14.18 -14.98
CA HIS A 122 18.78 15.51 -14.37
C HIS A 122 18.96 15.49 -12.85
N GLY A 123 19.41 14.37 -12.26
CA GLY A 123 19.72 14.27 -10.83
C GLY A 123 18.50 14.03 -9.92
N SER A 124 17.30 13.89 -10.49
CA SER A 124 16.13 13.41 -9.73
C SER A 124 16.09 11.88 -9.70
N SER A 125 15.20 11.28 -8.91
CA SER A 125 15.02 9.83 -8.86
C SER A 125 13.54 9.47 -8.88
N TYR A 126 13.22 8.25 -9.35
CA TYR A 126 11.88 7.68 -9.29
C TYR A 126 11.95 6.19 -8.93
N GLY A 127 10.92 5.70 -8.25
CA GLY A 127 10.80 4.30 -7.85
C GLY A 127 9.75 3.56 -8.69
N ASN A 128 10.14 2.42 -9.26
CA ASN A 128 9.21 1.49 -9.89
C ASN A 128 9.04 0.25 -9.02
N LEU A 129 7.78 -0.19 -8.87
CA LEU A 129 7.43 -1.42 -8.18
C LEU A 129 7.61 -2.62 -9.12
N TYR A 130 8.13 -3.71 -8.59
CA TYR A 130 8.21 -5.02 -9.22
C TYR A 130 7.70 -6.09 -8.26
N ALA A 131 7.26 -7.23 -8.79
CA ALA A 131 6.91 -8.37 -7.96
C ALA A 131 8.18 -8.96 -7.32
N SER A 132 8.18 -9.13 -6.01
CA SER A 132 9.28 -9.80 -5.31
C SER A 132 9.14 -11.33 -5.42
N GLU A 133 10.14 -12.08 -4.96
CA GLU A 133 10.05 -13.54 -4.85
C GLU A 133 8.87 -13.99 -3.96
N LYS A 134 8.65 -13.29 -2.84
CA LYS A 134 7.51 -13.57 -1.95
C LYS A 134 6.19 -13.24 -2.63
N GLY A 135 6.12 -12.15 -3.41
CA GLY A 135 4.95 -11.79 -4.21
C GLY A 135 4.59 -12.86 -5.23
N LEU A 136 5.59 -13.42 -5.92
CA LEU A 136 5.42 -14.50 -6.89
C LEU A 136 4.90 -15.78 -6.21
N LYS A 137 5.51 -16.21 -5.11
CA LYS A 137 5.06 -17.37 -4.32
C LYS A 137 3.61 -17.19 -3.84
N PHE A 138 3.24 -15.97 -3.48
CA PHE A 138 1.88 -15.65 -3.03
C PHE A 138 0.84 -15.81 -4.13
N ILE A 139 1.07 -15.25 -5.32
CA ILE A 139 0.11 -15.37 -6.42
C ILE A 139 0.03 -16.80 -6.98
N ASN A 140 1.10 -17.58 -6.86
CA ASN A 140 1.12 -19.00 -7.21
C ASN A 140 0.44 -19.90 -6.16
N GLY A 141 0.04 -19.36 -5.01
CA GLY A 141 -0.57 -20.13 -3.92
C GLY A 141 0.41 -20.99 -3.12
N GLU A 142 1.71 -20.79 -3.27
CA GLU A 142 2.76 -21.50 -2.53
C GLU A 142 2.82 -21.04 -1.06
N ILE A 143 2.35 -19.82 -0.79
CA ILE A 143 2.17 -19.27 0.56
C ILE A 143 0.74 -18.74 0.70
N GLN A 144 0.16 -18.89 1.90
CA GLN A 144 -1.18 -18.36 2.24
C GLN A 144 -1.11 -17.23 3.29
N PRO A 145 -0.55 -16.07 2.95
CA PRO A 145 -0.67 -14.89 3.78
C PRO A 145 -2.01 -14.17 3.58
N GLU A 146 -2.53 -13.59 4.67
CA GLU A 146 -3.65 -12.66 4.70
C GLU A 146 -3.13 -11.24 4.98
N PRO A 147 -2.62 -10.50 3.97
CA PRO A 147 -2.22 -9.11 4.18
C PRO A 147 -3.44 -8.30 4.64
N LYS A 148 -3.30 -7.63 5.78
CA LYS A 148 -4.34 -6.78 6.37
C LYS A 148 -3.87 -5.34 6.45
N VAL A 149 -4.74 -4.40 6.11
CA VAL A 149 -4.47 -2.95 6.18
C VAL A 149 -5.59 -2.27 6.94
N GLY A 150 -5.23 -1.35 7.84
CA GLY A 150 -6.19 -0.43 8.45
C GLY A 150 -6.57 0.66 7.44
N LEU A 151 -7.85 0.70 7.06
CA LEU A 151 -8.40 1.68 6.12
C LEU A 151 -9.41 2.57 6.82
N THR A 152 -9.51 3.83 6.38
CA THR A 152 -10.44 4.81 6.97
C THR A 152 -11.87 4.46 6.59
N ILE A 153 -12.81 4.55 7.54
CA ILE A 153 -14.24 4.42 7.24
C ILE A 153 -14.67 5.66 6.45
N ILE A 154 -15.15 5.46 5.22
CA ILE A 154 -15.85 6.50 4.47
C ILE A 154 -17.35 6.27 4.72
N ASN A 155 -17.97 7.11 5.54
CA ASN A 155 -19.42 7.16 5.74
C ASN A 155 -20.12 7.77 4.53
#